data_AF-A0A158MAZ1-F1
#
_entry.id   AF-A0A158MAZ1-F1
#
_cell.length_a   1.000
_cell.length_b   1.000
_cell.length_c   1.000
_cell.angle_alpha   90.00
_cell.angle_beta   90.00
_cell.angle_gamma   90.00
#
_symmetry.space_group_name_H-M   'P 1'
#
loop_
_entity.id
_entity.type
_entity.pdbx_description
1 polymer ?
#
loop_
_entity_poly.entity_id
_entity_poly.type
_entity_poly.pdbx_seq_one_letter_code
_entity_poly.pdbx_strand_id
1 'polypeptide(L)' 'MLLNWHGQKTGKPEFSQAAAAIEQTIANTISAGQCTRDVGGSLGTREAGAAFVSALSQA' A
#
# COMPACT_ATOMS: atom_id res chain seq x y z
N MET A 1 4.15 5.91 -7.87
CA MET A 1 3.98 4.56 -8.49
C MET A 1 3.84 4.56 -10.02
N LEU A 2 4.28 3.48 -10.71
CA LEU A 2 4.04 3.26 -12.16
C LEU A 2 2.55 3.27 -12.52
N LEU A 3 1.68 2.78 -11.62
CA LEU A 3 0.23 2.77 -11.82
C LEU A 3 -0.35 4.20 -11.89
N ASN A 4 0.14 5.13 -11.07
CA ASN A 4 -0.26 6.54 -11.13
C ASN A 4 0.13 7.16 -12.47
N TRP A 5 1.36 6.93 -12.92
CA TRP A 5 1.81 7.38 -14.24
C TRP A 5 0.93 6.83 -15.36
N HIS A 6 0.54 5.54 -15.29
CA HIS A 6 -0.36 4.95 -16.27
C HIS A 6 -1.73 5.63 -16.29
N GLY A 7 -2.31 5.91 -15.12
CA GLY A 7 -3.56 6.65 -14.99
C GLY A 7 -3.49 8.05 -15.63
N GLN A 8 -2.44 8.80 -15.32
CA GLN A 8 -2.20 10.13 -15.90
C GLN A 8 -2.02 10.07 -17.42
N LYS A 9 -1.20 9.12 -17.91
CA LYS A 9 -0.93 8.95 -19.35
C LYS A 9 -2.18 8.57 -20.14
N THR A 10 -3.08 7.79 -19.55
CA THR A 10 -4.28 7.26 -20.24
C THR A 10 -5.55 8.04 -19.94
N GLY A 11 -5.51 9.04 -19.06
CA GLY A 11 -6.70 9.79 -18.64
C GLY A 11 -7.67 8.94 -17.79
N LYS A 12 -7.16 7.90 -17.13
CA LYS A 12 -7.95 6.93 -16.35
C LYS A 12 -7.73 7.15 -14.85
N PRO A 13 -8.61 7.91 -14.18
CA PRO A 13 -8.41 8.29 -12.79
C PRO A 13 -8.42 7.11 -11.82
N GLU A 14 -9.08 6.00 -12.16
CA GLU A 14 -9.13 4.78 -11.34
C GLU A 14 -7.74 4.23 -11.02
N PHE A 15 -6.76 4.36 -11.93
CA PHE A 15 -5.39 3.91 -11.69
C PHE A 15 -4.61 4.86 -10.77
N SER A 16 -4.84 6.16 -10.89
CA SER A 16 -4.24 7.16 -9.99
C SER A 16 -4.83 7.05 -8.58
N GLN A 17 -6.13 6.80 -8.46
CA GLN A 17 -6.80 6.55 -7.18
C GLN A 17 -6.29 5.27 -6.52
N ALA A 18 -6.21 4.16 -7.27
CA ALA A 18 -5.65 2.92 -6.76
C ALA A 18 -4.20 3.09 -6.29
N ALA A 19 -3.38 3.84 -7.04
CA ALA A 19 -2.02 4.14 -6.63
C ALA A 19 -1.94 4.92 -5.32
N ALA A 20 -2.78 5.96 -5.17
CA ALA A 20 -2.85 6.74 -3.94
C ALA A 20 -3.30 5.88 -2.74
N ALA A 21 -4.32 5.03 -2.91
CA ALA A 21 -4.79 4.12 -1.87
C ALA A 21 -3.70 3.13 -1.41
N ILE A 22 -2.94 2.56 -2.35
CA ILE A 22 -1.82 1.67 -2.06
C ILE A 22 -0.72 2.42 -1.29
N GLU A 23 -0.29 3.58 -1.77
CA GLU A 23 0.77 4.37 -1.12
C GLU A 23 0.36 4.80 0.31
N GLN A 24 -0.88 5.26 0.49
CA GLN A 24 -1.40 5.63 1.81
C GLN A 24 -1.50 4.42 2.75
N THR A 25 -1.97 3.27 2.25
CA THR A 25 -2.07 2.05 3.07
C THR A 25 -0.70 1.58 3.53
N ILE A 26 0.31 1.60 2.65
CA ILE A 26 1.69 1.26 3.02
C ILE A 26 2.19 2.20 4.13
N ALA A 27 1.98 3.50 4.00
CA ALA A 27 2.38 4.46 5.02
C ALA A 27 1.71 4.20 6.37
N ASN A 28 0.41 3.87 6.35
CA ASN A 28 -0.36 3.56 7.55
C ASN A 28 0.13 2.27 8.24
N THR A 29 0.36 1.19 7.47
CA THR A 29 0.80 -0.10 8.04
C THR A 29 2.21 -0.01 8.61
N ILE A 30 3.12 0.71 7.97
CA ILE A 30 4.46 0.98 8.51
C ILE A 30 4.36 1.79 9.81
N SER A 31 3.56 2.86 9.82
CA SER A 31 3.37 3.71 11.00
C SER A 31 2.73 2.96 12.18
N ALA A 32 1.90 1.95 11.89
CA ALA A 32 1.32 1.05 12.89
C ALA A 32 2.26 -0.10 13.33
N GLY A 33 3.50 -0.16 12.82
CA GLY A 33 4.44 -1.24 13.09
C GLY A 33 4.09 -2.58 12.42
N GLN A 34 3.08 -2.60 11.55
CA GLN A 34 2.59 -3.78 10.83
C GLN A 34 3.40 -4.01 9.54
N CYS A 35 4.72 -4.03 9.66
CA CYS A 35 5.66 -4.27 8.56
C CYS A 35 6.75 -5.27 8.98
N THR A 36 7.67 -5.56 8.06
CA THR A 36 8.79 -6.47 8.32
C THR A 36 9.85 -5.85 9.21
N ARG A 37 10.69 -6.69 9.82
CA ARG A 37 11.71 -6.28 10.79
C ARG A 37 12.71 -5.27 10.26
N ASP A 38 13.10 -5.37 8.99
CA ASP A 38 14.03 -4.47 8.33
C ASP A 38 13.49 -3.04 8.14
N VAL A 39 12.16 -2.87 8.17
CA VAL A 39 11.47 -1.57 8.06
C VAL A 39 11.11 -0.99 9.43
N GLY A 40 11.20 -1.78 10.51
CA GLY A 40 10.91 -1.35 11.88
C GLY A 40 9.70 -2.03 12.54
N GLY A 41 9.10 -3.03 11.89
CA GLY A 41 8.02 -3.84 12.47
C GLY A 41 8.52 -5.16 13.07
N SER A 42 7.58 -6.08 13.32
CA SER A 42 7.88 -7.41 13.87
C SER A 42 7.35 -8.57 13.04
N LEU A 43 6.63 -8.29 11.95
CA LEU A 43 5.94 -9.30 11.14
C LEU A 43 6.91 -10.02 10.20
N GLY A 44 6.59 -11.27 9.87
CA GLY A 44 7.15 -11.95 8.70
C GLY A 44 6.55 -11.44 7.39
N THR A 45 7.19 -11.76 6.25
CA THR A 45 6.76 -11.27 4.92
C THR A 45 5.29 -11.60 4.61
N ARG A 46 4.84 -12.83 4.91
CA ARG A 46 3.45 -13.24 4.67
C ARG A 46 2.46 -12.48 5.56
N GLU A 47 2.82 -12.28 6.83
CA GLU A 47 1.98 -11.59 7.81
C GLU A 47 1.87 -10.10 7.47
N ALA A 48 2.98 -9.45 7.09
CA ALA A 48 2.98 -8.07 6.61
C ALA A 48 2.11 -7.91 5.34
N GLY A 49 2.19 -8.86 4.41
CA GLY A 49 1.30 -8.89 3.23
C GLY A 49 -0.18 -9.03 3.60
N ALA A 50 -0.51 -9.90 4.56
CA ALA A 50 -1.88 -10.07 5.03
C ALA A 50 -2.40 -8.81 5.76
N ALA A 51 -1.58 -8.17 6.60
CA ALA A 51 -1.91 -6.92 7.27
C ALA A 51 -2.17 -5.80 6.25
N PHE A 52 -1.32 -5.70 5.22
CA PHE A 52 -1.49 -4.74 4.13
C PHE A 52 -2.81 -4.94 3.37
N VAL A 53 -3.12 -6.18 2.95
CA VAL A 53 -4.38 -6.47 2.22
C VAL A 53 -5.60 -6.19 3.08
N SER A 54 -5.54 -6.56 4.36
CA SER A 54 -6.61 -6.27 5.33
C SER A 54 -6.85 -4.77 5.47
N ALA A 55 -5.79 -3.97 5.59
CA ALA A 55 -5.88 -2.52 5.68
C ALA A 55 -6.39 -1.88 4.37
N LEU A 56 -5.89 -2.34 3.22
CA LEU A 56 -6.29 -1.80 1.91
C LEU A 56 -7.77 -2.06 1.61
N SER A 57 -8.30 -3.22 2.02
CA SER A 57 -9.71 -3.58 1.79
C SER A 57 -10.68 -2.78 2.65
N GLN A 58 -10.17 -2.01 3.62
CA GLN A 58 -10.95 -1.16 4.52
C GLN A 58 -10.80 0.34 4.22
N ALA A 59 -9.92 0.70 3.28
CA ALA A 59 -9.67 2.07 2.84
C ALA A 59 -10.64 2.50 1.73
#